data_AF-A0A7I8WCB3-F1
#
_entry.id   AF-A0A7I8WCB3-F1
#
_cell.length_a   1.000
_cell.length_b   1.000
_cell.length_c   1.000
_cell.angle_alpha   90.00
_cell.angle_beta   90.00
_cell.angle_gamma   90.00
#
_symmetry.space_group_name_H-M   'P 1'
#
loop_
_entity.id
_entity.type
_entity.pdbx_description
1 polymer ?
#
loop_
_entity_poly.entity_id
_entity_poly.type
_entity_poly.pdbx_seq_one_letter_code
_entity_poly.pdbx_strand_id
1 'polypeptide(L)'
;MAEKLQQSDPEVERNCQKLINVMRVCKISEADKVKRDCFSVLELFYNKKTIDEKRAICEKLVEEGCSKPLVDWYDLLEKNLQDKNAKLCFEKVNRIVIEFSSSSFGFGVAVFKAGLVDFVLSVMDRFKETYKKDKFQERSVMDSLAILMHLATIVSIRDGLQEKYCEKKDLFEFYKDPKQNTKTTSILTLSIISRLADASNEDEIKADHSIMDFFKELVENAISSKDKVVKRNDIEFSLENLLFTMELLAYNAENSKYMLKKKLGPIIFKALKFNSQLKRESETKCCLSTLMIFLELVNELDEGEVVLGCPGLTDFLLELKSQGQSYDIAELIDEILGSIKSSCDYVYECREFFNSLNIPEEYLDETHNECYCSVCHKSRKQPDFYERGEPPKFYSLPIGWYRFGLKVPAKTIAQRAFDKWHRAFHGTQTDRIVKILQHGDLLMPGDRTAEGDQLRELDGHYNDKTKPKGFNTKQVFVSPTIKYAGLDSYAKPYKWKTDGKKARVAFQVLIQPDSFIVGKETIGVKHRLDSKYTNKELEWSTDRRGVVILYGILVKIEKK
;
A
#
# COMPACT_ATOMS: atom_id res chain seq x y z
N MET A 1 -21.50 22.91 16.17
CA MET A 1 -21.50 21.87 17.22
C MET A 1 -20.68 22.33 18.42
N ALA A 2 -20.93 23.55 18.89
CA ALA A 2 -20.25 24.20 20.00
C ALA A 2 -21.30 24.41 21.08
N GLU A 3 -21.36 23.49 22.04
CA GLU A 3 -22.03 23.65 23.35
C GLU A 3 -22.00 22.30 24.07
N LYS A 4 -20.85 22.03 24.71
CA LYS A 4 -20.66 21.18 25.90
C LYS A 4 -19.18 21.22 26.27
N LEU A 5 -18.67 22.42 26.59
CA LEU A 5 -17.49 22.49 27.47
C LEU A 5 -17.97 22.00 28.83
N GLN A 6 -17.62 20.76 29.18
CA GLN A 6 -17.70 20.24 30.53
C GLN A 6 -17.08 21.27 31.48
N GLN A 7 -17.70 21.48 32.65
CA GLN A 7 -17.09 22.23 33.75
C GLN A 7 -15.63 21.78 33.91
N SER A 8 -14.69 22.74 33.86
CA SER A 8 -13.27 22.44 33.97
C SER A 8 -13.00 21.67 35.25
N ASP A 9 -12.33 20.52 35.11
CA ASP A 9 -11.84 19.71 36.21
C ASP A 9 -11.07 20.62 37.20
N PRO A 10 -11.58 20.82 38.44
CA PRO A 10 -10.97 21.77 39.40
C PRO A 10 -9.51 21.45 39.70
N GLU A 11 -9.11 20.19 39.57
CA GLU A 11 -7.73 19.78 39.73
C GLU A 11 -6.84 20.28 38.58
N VAL A 12 -7.33 20.21 37.34
CA VAL A 12 -6.63 20.74 36.16
C VAL A 12 -6.45 22.25 36.30
N GLU A 13 -7.52 22.98 36.63
CA GLU A 13 -7.48 24.43 36.80
C GLU A 13 -6.47 24.85 37.87
N ARG A 14 -6.51 24.21 39.04
CA ARG A 14 -5.59 24.50 40.15
C ARG A 14 -4.13 24.26 39.74
N ASN A 15 -3.82 23.15 39.06
CA ASN A 15 -2.44 22.82 38.68
C ASN A 15 -1.92 23.72 37.56
N CYS A 16 -2.75 24.03 36.56
CA CYS A 16 -2.43 24.99 35.50
C CYS A 16 -2.13 26.38 36.08
N GLN A 17 -2.99 26.89 36.96
CA GLN A 17 -2.80 28.19 37.60
C GLN A 17 -1.52 28.23 38.44
N LYS A 18 -1.25 27.15 39.19
CA LYS A 18 -0.05 27.04 40.01
C LYS A 18 1.22 27.11 39.16
N LEU A 19 1.28 26.33 38.07
CA LEU A 19 2.39 26.34 37.13
C LEU A 19 2.62 27.75 36.55
N ILE A 20 1.56 28.39 36.07
CA ILE A 20 1.64 29.73 35.45
C ILE A 20 2.11 30.78 36.47
N ASN A 21 1.61 30.72 37.70
CA ASN A 21 2.00 31.67 38.75
C ASN A 21 3.49 31.55 39.08
N VAL A 22 4.02 30.32 39.18
CA VAL A 22 5.46 30.12 39.37
C VAL A 22 6.24 30.55 38.12
N MET A 23 5.72 30.27 36.92
CA MET A 23 6.37 30.68 35.68
C MET A 23 6.46 32.21 35.55
N ARG A 24 5.45 32.96 35.97
CA ARG A 24 5.46 34.44 35.94
C ARG A 24 6.57 35.06 36.80
N VAL A 25 7.10 34.35 37.80
CA VAL A 25 8.22 34.84 38.60
C VAL A 25 9.51 34.95 37.77
N CYS A 26 9.70 34.04 36.80
CA CYS A 26 10.83 33.99 35.86
C CYS A 26 12.21 34.24 36.52
N LYS A 27 12.55 33.41 37.51
CA LYS A 27 13.85 33.46 38.22
C LYS A 27 14.44 32.08 38.34
N ILE A 28 15.73 31.94 38.12
CA ILE A 28 16.39 30.61 38.12
C ILE A 28 16.29 29.90 39.47
N SER A 29 16.20 30.66 40.58
CA SER A 29 15.95 30.13 41.92
C SER A 29 14.63 29.36 42.05
N GLU A 30 13.70 29.56 41.13
CA GLU A 30 12.39 28.90 41.09
C GLU A 30 12.35 27.67 40.17
N ALA A 31 13.47 27.30 39.52
CA ALA A 31 13.52 26.20 38.55
C ALA A 31 13.02 24.87 39.13
N ASP A 32 13.30 24.59 40.41
CA ASP A 32 12.79 23.38 41.08
C ASP A 32 11.27 23.41 41.26
N LYS A 33 10.67 24.57 41.51
CA LYS A 33 9.22 24.71 41.63
C LYS A 33 8.56 24.52 40.25
N VAL A 34 9.09 25.19 39.23
CA VAL A 34 8.61 25.04 37.84
C VAL A 34 8.69 23.58 37.40
N LYS A 35 9.82 22.92 37.60
CA LYS A 35 10.01 21.51 37.27
C LYS A 35 8.95 20.61 37.93
N ARG A 36 8.66 20.81 39.22
CA ARG A 36 7.64 20.03 39.95
C ARG A 36 6.24 20.28 39.40
N ASP A 37 5.89 21.54 39.16
CA ASP A 37 4.55 21.88 38.69
C ASP A 37 4.35 21.48 37.22
N CYS A 38 5.41 21.51 36.39
CA CYS A 38 5.40 20.91 35.06
C CYS A 38 5.12 19.41 35.12
N PHE A 39 5.76 18.69 36.06
CA PHE A 39 5.53 17.27 36.25
C PHE A 39 4.08 16.97 36.63
N SER A 40 3.49 17.72 37.57
CA SER A 40 2.09 17.55 37.96
C SER A 40 1.12 17.76 36.79
N VAL A 41 1.36 18.77 35.95
CA VAL A 41 0.53 19.01 34.76
C VAL A 41 0.68 17.90 33.72
N LEU A 42 1.90 17.40 33.51
CA LEU A 42 2.15 16.25 32.61
C LEU A 42 1.50 14.97 33.14
N GLU A 43 1.50 14.74 34.45
CA GLU A 43 0.85 13.58 35.07
C GLU A 43 -0.67 13.61 34.83
N LEU A 44 -1.31 14.77 35.03
CA LEU A 44 -2.72 14.97 34.69
C LEU A 44 -2.99 14.69 33.20
N PHE A 45 -2.12 15.19 32.33
CA PHE A 45 -2.21 14.96 30.89
C PHE A 45 -2.12 13.48 30.52
N TYR A 46 -1.17 12.73 31.10
CA TYR A 46 -1.01 11.30 30.83
C TYR A 46 -2.10 10.43 31.45
N ASN A 47 -2.77 10.89 32.50
CA ASN A 47 -3.90 10.20 33.11
C ASN A 47 -5.19 10.31 32.29
N LYS A 48 -5.27 11.24 31.32
CA LYS A 48 -6.43 11.36 30.42
C LYS A 48 -6.43 10.27 29.35
N LYS A 49 -7.60 9.70 29.08
CA LYS A 49 -7.77 8.55 28.19
C LYS A 49 -8.08 8.97 26.76
N THR A 50 -8.70 10.12 26.57
CA THR A 50 -9.09 10.62 25.25
C THR A 50 -8.24 11.81 24.82
N ILE A 51 -8.15 12.01 23.50
CA ILE A 51 -7.47 13.17 22.92
C ILE A 51 -8.17 14.48 23.31
N ASP A 52 -9.50 14.48 23.40
CA ASP A 52 -10.25 15.69 23.77
C ASP A 52 -10.02 16.10 25.23
N GLU A 53 -9.91 15.13 26.15
CA GLU A 53 -9.54 15.39 27.54
C GLU A 53 -8.12 15.97 27.65
N LYS A 54 -7.17 15.44 26.88
CA LYS A 54 -5.80 15.98 26.79
C LYS A 54 -5.78 17.40 26.22
N ARG A 55 -6.55 17.63 25.15
CA ARG A 55 -6.70 18.95 24.52
C ARG A 55 -7.27 19.96 25.51
N ALA A 56 -8.27 19.61 26.31
CA ALA A 56 -8.86 20.51 27.29
C ALA A 56 -7.85 21.05 28.32
N ILE A 57 -6.89 20.22 28.76
CA ILE A 57 -5.79 20.66 29.63
C ILE A 57 -4.91 21.70 28.92
N CYS A 58 -4.60 21.47 27.65
CA CYS A 58 -3.79 22.37 26.84
C CYS A 58 -4.49 23.72 26.62
N GLU A 59 -5.77 23.71 26.23
CA GLU A 59 -6.55 24.92 26.02
C GLU A 59 -6.69 25.73 27.31
N LYS A 60 -6.89 25.07 28.47
CA LYS A 60 -6.93 25.76 29.76
C LYS A 60 -5.62 26.48 30.08
N LEU A 61 -4.46 25.90 29.77
CA LEU A 61 -3.19 26.63 29.91
C LEU A 61 -3.11 27.87 29.00
N VAL A 62 -3.65 27.78 27.78
CA VAL A 62 -3.71 28.91 26.84
C VAL A 62 -4.63 30.01 27.38
N GLU A 63 -5.83 29.65 27.85
CA GLU A 63 -6.81 30.57 28.46
C GLU A 63 -6.22 31.35 29.64
N GLU A 64 -5.41 30.68 30.47
CA GLU A 64 -4.73 31.30 31.62
C GLU A 64 -3.47 32.11 31.23
N GLY A 65 -3.16 32.21 29.94
CA GLY A 65 -2.06 33.02 29.41
C GLY A 65 -0.67 32.42 29.65
N CYS A 66 -0.52 31.10 29.51
CA CYS A 66 0.76 30.43 29.74
C CYS A 66 1.87 30.75 28.72
N SER A 67 1.52 31.19 27.50
CA SER A 67 2.46 31.21 26.37
C SER A 67 3.66 32.12 26.60
N LYS A 68 3.43 33.38 27.01
CA LYS A 68 4.51 34.34 27.29
C LYS A 68 5.39 33.91 28.48
N PRO A 69 4.83 33.55 29.66
CA PRO A 69 5.63 33.00 30.75
C PRO A 69 6.46 31.77 30.35
N LEU A 70 5.90 30.88 29.52
CA LEU A 70 6.60 29.68 29.07
C LEU A 70 7.79 30.01 28.16
N VAL A 71 7.63 30.95 27.23
CA VAL A 71 8.73 31.43 26.37
C VAL A 71 9.79 32.20 27.17
N ASP A 72 9.39 32.99 28.17
CA ASP A 72 10.34 33.69 29.05
C ASP A 72 11.18 32.71 29.87
N TRP A 73 10.60 31.58 30.27
CA TRP A 73 11.36 30.49 30.89
C TRP A 73 12.31 29.81 29.93
N TYR A 74 11.96 29.67 28.64
CA TYR A 74 12.89 29.16 27.64
C TYR A 74 14.14 30.02 27.56
N ASP A 75 13.98 31.34 27.40
CA ASP A 75 15.09 32.30 27.35
C ASP A 75 15.96 32.23 28.61
N LEU A 76 15.33 32.22 29.79
CA LEU A 76 16.02 32.14 31.06
C LEU A 76 16.82 30.83 31.21
N LEU A 77 16.20 29.70 30.88
CA LEU A 77 16.83 28.39 31.03
C LEU A 77 17.96 28.20 30.03
N GLU A 78 17.78 28.62 28.78
CA GLU A 78 18.81 28.58 27.74
C GLU A 78 20.07 29.35 28.18
N LYS A 79 19.90 30.54 28.77
CA LYS A 79 21.02 31.33 29.29
C LYS A 79 21.73 30.68 30.48
N ASN A 80 21.09 29.75 31.17
CA ASN A 80 21.57 29.13 32.41
C ASN A 80 21.86 27.62 32.29
N LEU A 81 22.03 27.07 31.08
CA LEU A 81 22.27 25.63 30.87
C LEU A 81 23.54 25.06 31.50
N GLN A 82 24.40 25.86 32.13
CA GLN A 82 25.50 25.36 32.96
C GLN A 82 25.03 24.85 34.32
N ASP A 83 23.89 25.34 34.80
CA ASP A 83 23.28 24.89 36.05
C ASP A 83 22.50 23.59 35.85
N LYS A 84 22.70 22.63 36.76
CA LYS A 84 22.08 21.30 36.67
C LYS A 84 20.55 21.37 36.83
N ASN A 85 20.04 22.24 37.69
CA ASN A 85 18.61 22.41 37.90
C ASN A 85 17.96 23.09 36.69
N ALA A 86 18.66 24.04 36.06
CA ALA A 86 18.24 24.66 34.80
C ALA A 86 18.10 23.61 33.69
N LYS A 87 19.10 22.72 33.50
CA LYS A 87 19.02 21.62 32.52
C LYS A 87 17.80 20.73 32.74
N LEU A 88 17.58 20.28 33.97
CA LEU A 88 16.44 19.42 34.31
C LEU A 88 15.10 20.13 34.14
N CYS A 89 15.04 21.43 34.45
CA CYS A 89 13.84 22.24 34.23
C CYS A 89 13.57 22.41 32.73
N PHE A 90 14.61 22.66 31.93
CA PHE A 90 14.54 22.79 30.48
C PHE A 90 13.94 21.53 29.83
N GLU A 91 14.42 20.34 30.21
CA GLU A 91 13.86 19.07 29.73
C GLU A 91 12.35 18.93 30.03
N LYS A 92 11.89 19.38 31.20
CA LYS A 92 10.46 19.33 31.56
C LYS A 92 9.62 20.35 30.81
N VAL A 93 10.15 21.55 30.60
CA VAL A 93 9.48 22.58 29.81
C VAL A 93 9.38 22.15 28.34
N ASN A 94 10.45 21.61 27.75
CA ASN A 94 10.43 21.00 26.42
C ASN A 94 9.34 19.93 26.31
N ARG A 95 9.24 19.06 27.33
CA ARG A 95 8.26 17.99 27.32
C ARG A 95 6.81 18.51 27.31
N ILE A 96 6.50 19.57 28.06
CA ILE A 96 5.20 20.23 27.98
C ILE A 96 4.96 20.73 26.56
N VAL A 97 5.91 21.47 25.98
CA VAL A 97 5.74 22.04 24.65
C VAL A 97 5.48 20.95 23.61
N ILE A 98 6.26 19.87 23.61
CA ILE A 98 6.12 18.76 22.66
C ILE A 98 4.72 18.13 22.77
N GLU A 99 4.34 17.71 23.97
CA GLU A 99 3.10 16.95 24.20
C GLU A 99 1.84 17.82 24.01
N PHE A 100 1.94 19.11 24.32
CA PHE A 100 0.80 20.02 24.26
C PHE A 100 0.62 20.53 22.83
N SER A 101 1.71 20.81 22.10
CA SER A 101 1.65 21.19 20.68
C SER A 101 1.17 20.03 19.80
N SER A 102 1.42 18.77 20.19
CA SER A 102 0.88 17.61 19.48
C SER A 102 -0.61 17.38 19.73
N SER A 103 -1.16 17.90 20.84
CA SER A 103 -2.55 17.65 21.28
C SER A 103 -3.50 18.83 21.08
N SER A 104 -2.98 20.06 20.96
CA SER A 104 -3.75 21.29 20.82
C SER A 104 -3.11 22.24 19.81
N PHE A 105 -3.87 22.55 18.76
CA PHE A 105 -3.52 23.60 17.80
C PHE A 105 -3.51 24.98 18.46
N GLY A 106 -4.46 25.24 19.38
CA GLY A 106 -4.53 26.50 20.13
C GLY A 106 -3.25 26.78 20.90
N PHE A 107 -2.73 25.75 21.59
CA PHE A 107 -1.46 25.82 22.30
C PHE A 107 -0.28 26.09 21.36
N GLY A 108 -0.17 25.32 20.27
CA GLY A 108 0.90 25.50 19.29
C GLY A 108 0.92 26.90 18.67
N VAL A 109 -0.24 27.44 18.29
CA VAL A 109 -0.38 28.83 17.81
C VAL A 109 0.05 29.84 18.88
N ALA A 110 -0.36 29.62 20.13
CA ALA A 110 -0.07 30.54 21.22
C ALA A 110 1.44 30.63 21.52
N VAL A 111 2.15 29.49 21.58
CA VAL A 111 3.60 29.48 21.81
C VAL A 111 4.39 29.97 20.60
N PHE A 112 3.92 29.69 19.38
CA PHE A 112 4.49 30.25 18.15
C PHE A 112 4.43 31.78 18.16
N LYS A 113 3.24 32.36 18.39
CA LYS A 113 3.04 33.82 18.47
C LYS A 113 3.83 34.47 19.60
N ALA A 114 4.12 33.72 20.67
CA ALA A 114 4.94 34.20 21.78
C ALA A 114 6.45 34.21 21.46
N GLY A 115 6.89 33.73 20.29
CA GLY A 115 8.28 33.77 19.85
C GLY A 115 9.09 32.52 20.16
N LEU A 116 8.46 31.39 20.50
CA LEU A 116 9.16 30.16 20.88
C LEU A 116 10.17 29.67 19.82
N VAL A 117 9.85 29.82 18.53
CA VAL A 117 10.65 29.26 17.43
C VAL A 117 12.07 29.84 17.41
N ASP A 118 12.25 31.12 17.70
CA ASP A 118 13.57 31.76 17.71
C ASP A 118 14.50 31.13 18.75
N PHE A 119 13.97 30.78 19.93
CA PHE A 119 14.72 30.09 20.98
C PHE A 119 15.03 28.63 20.62
N VAL A 120 14.06 27.93 20.03
CA VAL A 120 14.25 26.55 19.57
C VAL A 120 15.38 26.46 18.54
N LEU A 121 15.41 27.41 17.59
CA LEU A 121 16.47 27.52 16.60
C LEU A 121 17.81 27.94 17.22
N SER A 122 17.82 28.85 18.19
CA SER A 122 19.02 29.24 18.96
C SER A 122 19.66 28.04 19.66
N VAL A 123 18.85 27.20 20.30
CA VAL A 123 19.32 25.97 20.96
C VAL A 123 19.92 24.98 19.95
N MET A 124 19.28 24.81 18.79
CA MET A 124 19.80 23.95 17.72
C MET A 124 21.14 24.47 17.18
N ASP A 125 21.23 25.77 16.91
CA ASP A 125 22.47 26.43 16.44
C ASP A 125 23.60 26.28 17.45
N ARG A 126 23.31 26.55 18.72
CA ARG A 126 24.27 26.45 19.82
C ARG A 126 24.87 25.05 19.97
N PHE A 127 24.08 24.01 19.77
CA PHE A 127 24.50 22.62 19.99
C PHE A 127 24.85 21.85 18.73
N LYS A 128 24.66 22.44 17.54
CA LYS A 128 24.88 21.80 16.23
C LYS A 128 26.19 21.03 16.12
N GLU A 129 27.28 21.60 16.64
CA GLU A 129 28.63 21.02 16.55
C GLU A 129 29.00 20.05 17.69
N THR A 130 28.31 20.13 18.83
CA THR A 130 28.73 19.43 20.06
C THR A 130 27.73 18.41 20.57
N TYR A 131 26.48 18.41 20.11
CA TYR A 131 25.41 17.60 20.69
C TYR A 131 25.70 16.11 20.74
N LYS A 132 26.49 15.59 19.79
CA LYS A 132 26.93 14.19 19.74
C LYS A 132 27.73 13.73 20.96
N LYS A 133 28.38 14.67 21.66
CA LYS A 133 29.32 14.40 22.75
C LYS A 133 28.66 14.50 24.13
N ASP A 134 27.45 15.09 24.22
CA ASP A 134 26.76 15.34 25.48
C ASP A 134 25.29 14.93 25.39
N LYS A 135 24.86 14.04 26.28
CA LYS A 135 23.49 13.47 26.26
C LYS A 135 22.41 14.54 26.42
N PHE A 136 22.67 15.59 27.19
CA PHE A 136 21.71 16.67 27.40
C PHE A 136 21.56 17.52 26.14
N GLN A 137 22.69 17.87 25.49
CA GLN A 137 22.66 18.59 24.22
C GLN A 137 21.99 17.76 23.12
N GLU A 138 22.29 16.47 23.04
CA GLU A 138 21.60 15.55 22.12
C GLU A 138 20.09 15.57 22.34
N ARG A 139 19.65 15.42 23.60
CA ARG A 139 18.23 15.46 23.92
C ARG A 139 17.61 16.82 23.59
N SER A 140 18.33 17.91 23.83
CA SER A 140 17.88 19.26 23.53
C SER A 140 17.65 19.48 22.03
N VAL A 141 18.58 19.02 21.17
CA VAL A 141 18.41 19.09 19.71
C VAL A 141 17.22 18.22 19.26
N MET A 142 17.07 17.02 19.81
CA MET A 142 15.93 16.14 19.50
C MET A 142 14.59 16.76 19.90
N ASP A 143 14.52 17.32 21.11
CA ASP A 143 13.31 17.99 21.60
C ASP A 143 12.98 19.21 20.73
N SER A 144 14.00 20.01 20.35
CA SER A 144 13.83 21.14 19.42
C SER A 144 13.26 20.69 18.06
N LEU A 145 13.81 19.63 17.47
CA LEU A 145 13.29 19.07 16.21
C LEU A 145 11.85 18.59 16.35
N ALA A 146 11.50 17.94 17.47
CA ALA A 146 10.14 17.48 17.74
C ALA A 146 9.16 18.64 17.93
N ILE A 147 9.57 19.72 18.59
CA ILE A 147 8.76 20.94 18.72
C ILE A 147 8.46 21.52 17.34
N LEU A 148 9.49 21.71 16.51
CA LEU A 148 9.32 22.22 15.14
C LEU A 148 8.43 21.30 14.31
N MET A 149 8.59 19.98 14.44
CA MET A 149 7.75 18.99 13.76
C MET A 149 6.27 19.16 14.10
N HIS A 150 5.93 19.24 15.38
CA HIS A 150 4.54 19.40 15.82
C HIS A 150 3.98 20.76 15.41
N LEU A 151 4.75 21.84 15.54
CA LEU A 151 4.35 23.16 15.07
C LEU A 151 4.09 23.18 13.56
N ALA A 152 4.95 22.54 12.75
CA ALA A 152 4.80 22.53 11.30
C ALA A 152 3.48 21.89 10.82
N THR A 153 2.86 21.02 11.63
CA THR A 153 1.55 20.43 11.30
C THR A 153 0.39 21.43 11.33
N ILE A 154 0.53 22.54 12.06
CA ILE A 154 -0.53 23.52 12.29
C ILE A 154 -0.60 24.51 11.13
N VAL A 155 -1.72 24.49 10.40
CA VAL A 155 -1.87 25.22 9.13
C VAL A 155 -1.59 26.72 9.25
N SER A 156 -2.08 27.36 10.32
CA SER A 156 -2.03 28.81 10.49
C SER A 156 -0.65 29.38 10.86
N ILE A 157 0.35 28.53 11.15
CA ILE A 157 1.72 28.98 11.48
C ILE A 157 2.74 28.58 10.41
N ARG A 158 2.29 27.97 9.33
CA ARG A 158 3.12 27.40 8.27
C ARG A 158 4.04 28.45 7.64
N ASP A 159 3.46 29.55 7.16
CA ASP A 159 4.20 30.60 6.45
C ASP A 159 5.31 31.22 7.32
N GLY A 160 5.00 31.49 8.59
CA GLY A 160 5.98 32.05 9.52
C GLY A 160 7.07 31.04 9.92
N LEU A 161 6.76 29.75 10.00
CA LEU A 161 7.77 28.71 10.24
C LEU A 161 8.66 28.52 9.01
N GLN A 162 8.10 28.64 7.81
CA GLN A 162 8.83 28.56 6.56
C GLN A 162 9.80 29.73 6.40
N GLU A 163 9.39 30.96 6.72
CA GLU A 163 10.28 32.14 6.74
C GLU A 163 11.51 31.86 7.61
N LYS A 164 11.29 31.36 8.83
CA LYS A 164 12.36 30.97 9.76
C LYS A 164 13.25 29.84 9.25
N TYR A 165 12.67 28.86 8.55
CA TYR A 165 13.43 27.79 7.91
C TYR A 165 14.35 28.34 6.81
N CYS A 166 13.84 29.21 5.94
CA CYS A 166 14.62 29.83 4.87
C CYS A 166 15.81 30.64 5.41
N GLU A 167 15.65 31.33 6.55
CA GLU A 167 16.73 32.06 7.24
C GLU A 167 17.82 31.15 7.81
N LYS A 168 17.49 29.89 8.15
CA LYS A 168 18.33 28.98 8.96
C LYS A 168 18.44 27.58 8.36
N LYS A 169 18.50 27.48 7.03
CA LYS A 169 18.48 26.19 6.30
C LYS A 169 19.57 25.21 6.76
N ASP A 170 20.74 25.73 7.13
CA ASP A 170 21.88 24.96 7.61
C ASP A 170 21.62 24.24 8.94
N LEU A 171 20.66 24.72 9.76
CA LEU A 171 20.25 24.08 11.01
C LEU A 171 19.41 22.82 10.79
N PHE A 172 18.97 22.54 9.57
CA PHE A 172 18.14 21.38 9.29
C PHE A 172 18.91 20.23 8.67
N GLU A 173 20.24 20.31 8.57
CA GLU A 173 21.09 19.22 8.08
C GLU A 173 21.28 18.05 9.05
N PHE A 174 20.51 17.99 10.14
CA PHE A 174 20.53 16.87 11.09
C PHE A 174 20.08 15.54 10.47
N TYR A 175 19.48 15.55 9.27
CA TYR A 175 19.24 14.33 8.48
C TYR A 175 20.53 13.64 7.98
N LYS A 176 21.68 14.29 8.07
CA LYS A 176 23.00 13.69 7.81
C LYS A 176 23.57 12.97 9.04
N ASP A 177 22.87 12.97 10.17
CA ASP A 177 23.33 12.33 11.40
C ASP A 177 23.37 10.79 11.29
N PRO A 178 24.40 10.11 11.83
CA PRO A 178 24.43 8.64 11.86
C PRO A 178 23.38 8.02 12.81
N LYS A 179 22.85 8.75 13.80
CA LYS A 179 21.82 8.25 14.71
C LYS A 179 20.46 8.32 14.04
N GLN A 180 19.85 7.15 13.87
CA GLN A 180 18.58 6.97 13.15
C GLN A 180 17.46 7.88 13.66
N ASN A 181 17.30 8.08 14.97
CA ASN A 181 16.23 8.92 15.52
C ASN A 181 16.35 10.39 15.10
N THR A 182 17.54 10.98 15.29
CA THR A 182 17.84 12.37 14.92
C THR A 182 17.58 12.59 13.44
N LYS A 183 18.02 11.62 12.65
CA LYS A 183 17.80 11.58 11.22
C LYS A 183 16.32 11.59 10.84
N THR A 184 15.55 10.68 11.41
CA THR A 184 14.13 10.52 11.09
C THR A 184 13.32 11.72 11.54
N THR A 185 13.51 12.21 12.77
CA THR A 185 12.83 13.41 13.24
C THR A 185 13.20 14.61 12.39
N SER A 186 14.49 14.78 12.04
CA SER A 186 14.93 15.86 11.15
C SER A 186 14.26 15.79 9.78
N ILE A 187 14.16 14.61 9.16
CA ILE A 187 13.50 14.45 7.86
C ILE A 187 12.01 14.73 7.96
N LEU A 188 11.32 14.22 8.98
CA LEU A 188 9.91 14.54 9.20
C LEU A 188 9.68 16.04 9.37
N THR A 189 10.46 16.71 10.23
CA THR A 189 10.40 18.16 10.42
C THR A 189 10.62 18.88 9.09
N LEU A 190 11.68 18.52 8.36
CA LEU A 190 11.99 19.09 7.05
C LEU A 190 10.89 18.88 6.03
N SER A 191 10.35 17.67 5.93
CA SER A 191 9.29 17.33 4.99
C SER A 191 8.04 18.15 5.27
N ILE A 192 7.60 18.21 6.53
CA ILE A 192 6.40 18.98 6.88
C ILE A 192 6.61 20.48 6.62
N ILE A 193 7.81 21.01 6.86
CA ILE A 193 8.16 22.42 6.56
C ILE A 193 8.31 22.68 5.06
N SER A 194 8.89 21.76 4.29
CA SER A 194 9.17 21.94 2.86
C SER A 194 7.91 21.89 2.01
N ARG A 195 6.88 21.13 2.44
CA ARG A 195 5.54 21.15 1.81
C ARG A 195 4.89 22.53 1.83
N LEU A 196 5.35 23.42 2.70
CA LEU A 196 4.78 24.75 2.92
C LEU A 196 5.28 25.76 1.88
N ALA A 197 6.44 25.48 1.28
CA ALA A 197 6.97 26.29 0.20
C ALA A 197 6.29 25.90 -1.11
N ASP A 198 5.68 26.88 -1.79
CA ASP A 198 5.23 26.76 -3.18
C ASP A 198 6.30 26.04 -4.01
N ALA A 199 5.98 24.79 -4.38
CA ALA A 199 6.44 23.87 -5.44
C ALA A 199 7.64 24.23 -6.35
N SER A 200 8.58 25.05 -5.90
CA SER A 200 9.68 25.63 -6.69
C SER A 200 11.04 25.45 -6.03
N ASN A 201 11.07 25.12 -4.74
CA ASN A 201 12.27 24.66 -4.04
C ASN A 201 12.23 23.14 -3.90
N GLU A 202 12.26 22.44 -5.03
CA GLU A 202 12.58 21.02 -5.13
C GLU A 202 14.06 20.77 -4.77
N ASP A 203 14.48 21.14 -3.56
CA ASP A 203 15.63 20.45 -2.98
C ASP A 203 15.12 19.06 -2.58
N GLU A 204 15.03 18.19 -3.58
CA GLU A 204 14.71 16.79 -3.45
C GLU A 204 15.44 16.20 -2.22
N ILE A 205 14.68 15.90 -1.16
CA ILE A 205 15.27 15.39 0.08
C ILE A 205 15.85 14.02 -0.22
N LYS A 206 17.15 13.94 -0.45
CA LYS A 206 17.84 12.68 -0.67
C LYS A 206 17.99 11.94 0.65
N ALA A 207 17.14 10.94 0.87
CA ALA A 207 17.23 10.08 2.03
C ALA A 207 18.13 8.88 1.69
N ASP A 208 18.89 8.41 2.67
CA ASP A 208 19.62 7.16 2.47
C ASP A 208 18.75 5.94 2.75
N HIS A 209 19.32 4.80 2.40
CA HIS A 209 18.67 3.50 2.46
C HIS A 209 18.19 3.12 3.87
N SER A 210 18.91 3.53 4.94
CA SER A 210 18.53 3.20 6.32
C SER A 210 17.30 3.97 6.79
N ILE A 211 17.15 5.23 6.34
CA ILE A 211 15.97 6.05 6.61
C ILE A 211 14.73 5.41 6.01
N MET A 212 14.79 5.04 4.73
CA MET A 212 13.62 4.49 4.05
C MET A 212 13.18 3.15 4.63
N ASP A 213 14.13 2.28 5.00
CA ASP A 213 13.80 1.03 5.72
C ASP A 213 13.14 1.32 7.08
N PHE A 214 13.56 2.38 7.78
CA PHE A 214 12.95 2.77 9.05
C PHE A 214 11.55 3.39 8.88
N PHE A 215 11.34 4.26 7.89
CA PHE A 215 10.00 4.81 7.58
C PHE A 215 9.02 3.71 7.20
N LYS A 216 9.47 2.71 6.42
CA LYS A 216 8.69 1.53 6.11
C LYS A 216 8.19 0.84 7.39
N GLU A 217 9.07 0.58 8.35
CA GLU A 217 8.72 -0.03 9.63
C GLU A 217 7.73 0.83 10.42
N LEU A 218 7.93 2.15 10.47
CA LEU A 218 7.05 3.07 11.17
C LEU A 218 5.64 3.10 10.55
N VAL A 219 5.53 3.15 9.22
CA VAL A 219 4.24 3.13 8.51
C VAL A 219 3.51 1.81 8.76
N GLU A 220 4.19 0.67 8.65
CA GLU A 220 3.59 -0.64 8.92
C GLU A 220 3.09 -0.75 10.37
N ASN A 221 3.87 -0.27 11.33
CA ASN A 221 3.48 -0.24 12.74
C ASN A 221 2.30 0.71 12.99
N ALA A 222 2.27 1.87 12.33
CA ALA A 222 1.20 2.86 12.47
C ALA A 222 -0.12 2.38 11.87
N ILE A 223 -0.08 1.69 10.72
CA ILE A 223 -1.26 1.06 10.14
C ILE A 223 -1.86 0.02 11.10
N SER A 224 -1.01 -0.76 11.76
CA SER A 224 -1.40 -1.81 12.71
C SER A 224 -1.82 -1.28 14.09
N SER A 225 -1.45 -0.05 14.46
CA SER A 225 -1.79 0.50 15.77
C SER A 225 -3.23 1.01 15.82
N LYS A 226 -3.85 0.96 17.01
CA LYS A 226 -5.24 1.40 17.22
C LYS A 226 -5.39 2.90 16.95
N ASP A 227 -4.46 3.69 17.49
CA ASP A 227 -4.52 5.15 17.49
C ASP A 227 -3.83 5.76 16.26
N LYS A 228 -3.31 4.94 15.33
CA LYS A 228 -2.60 5.38 14.11
C LYS A 228 -1.39 6.24 14.40
N VAL A 229 -0.77 5.88 15.51
CA VAL A 229 0.38 6.52 16.10
C VAL A 229 1.39 5.43 16.46
N VAL A 230 2.66 5.73 16.29
CA VAL A 230 3.78 4.92 16.78
C VAL A 230 4.68 5.81 17.63
N LYS A 231 5.13 5.28 18.77
CA LYS A 231 6.07 5.96 19.64
C LYS A 231 7.45 5.31 19.53
N ARG A 232 8.49 6.13 19.30
CA ARG A 232 9.90 5.72 19.36
C ARG A 232 10.69 6.79 20.11
N ASN A 233 11.42 6.38 21.14
CA ASN A 233 12.30 7.27 21.93
C ASN A 233 11.59 8.55 22.42
N ASP A 234 10.39 8.36 22.99
CA ASP A 234 9.50 9.40 23.49
C ASP A 234 8.91 10.36 22.45
N ILE A 235 9.19 10.16 21.17
CA ILE A 235 8.62 10.94 20.07
C ILE A 235 7.47 10.15 19.46
N GLU A 236 6.37 10.87 19.21
CA GLU A 236 5.15 10.34 18.64
C GLU A 236 5.07 10.65 17.14
N PHE A 237 4.81 9.62 16.34
CA PHE A 237 4.69 9.72 14.89
C PHE A 237 3.27 9.29 14.47
N SER A 238 2.49 10.22 13.93
CA SER A 238 1.19 9.90 13.34
C SER A 238 1.36 9.26 11.96
N LEU A 239 0.43 8.38 11.59
CA LEU A 239 0.38 7.79 10.24
C LEU A 239 0.31 8.89 9.16
N GLU A 240 -0.44 9.95 9.43
CA GLU A 240 -0.56 11.12 8.57
C GLU A 240 0.82 11.74 8.27
N ASN A 241 1.61 12.09 9.29
CA ASN A 241 2.94 12.69 9.11
C ASN A 241 3.91 11.75 8.38
N LEU A 242 3.80 10.44 8.64
CA LEU A 242 4.62 9.44 7.97
C LEU A 242 4.27 9.35 6.47
N LEU A 243 2.98 9.32 6.12
CA LEU A 243 2.54 9.28 4.72
C LEU A 243 2.88 10.55 3.97
N PHE A 244 2.74 11.72 4.61
CA PHE A 244 3.18 13.00 4.05
C PHE A 244 4.68 13.02 3.76
N THR A 245 5.49 12.51 4.70
CA THR A 245 6.94 12.45 4.52
C THR A 245 7.31 11.50 3.38
N MET A 246 6.60 10.37 3.25
CA MET A 246 6.81 9.41 2.17
C MET A 246 6.47 9.98 0.80
N GLU A 247 5.37 10.72 0.68
CA GLU A 247 5.01 11.45 -0.56
C GLU A 247 6.12 12.42 -0.96
N LEU A 248 6.64 13.21 -0.02
CA LEU A 248 7.69 14.18 -0.30
C LEU A 248 9.02 13.55 -0.68
N LEU A 249 9.39 12.47 0.01
CA LEU A 249 10.58 11.71 -0.33
C LEU A 249 10.45 11.07 -1.72
N ALA A 250 9.23 10.75 -2.18
CA ALA A 250 9.01 10.12 -3.48
C ALA A 250 9.31 11.07 -4.66
N TYR A 251 9.19 12.39 -4.51
CA TYR A 251 9.55 13.33 -5.58
C TYR A 251 11.02 13.20 -6.03
N ASN A 252 11.92 12.76 -5.15
CA ASN A 252 13.28 12.39 -5.56
C ASN A 252 13.28 11.03 -6.29
N ALA A 253 13.73 11.01 -7.54
CA ALA A 253 13.72 9.79 -8.37
C ALA A 253 14.56 8.64 -7.77
N GLU A 254 15.72 8.93 -7.17
CA GLU A 254 16.57 7.91 -6.52
C GLU A 254 15.89 7.29 -5.29
N ASN A 255 15.21 8.11 -4.48
CA ASN A 255 14.41 7.63 -3.36
C ASN A 255 13.28 6.73 -3.87
N SER A 256 12.50 7.18 -4.85
CA SER A 256 11.40 6.40 -5.41
C SER A 256 11.87 5.06 -5.98
N LYS A 257 13.01 5.04 -6.67
CA LYS A 257 13.63 3.80 -7.16
C LYS A 257 13.97 2.85 -6.01
N TYR A 258 14.52 3.36 -4.91
CA TYR A 258 14.79 2.54 -3.73
C TYR A 258 13.50 2.05 -3.05
N MET A 259 12.51 2.92 -2.88
CA MET A 259 11.22 2.58 -2.28
C MET A 259 10.52 1.45 -3.04
N LEU A 260 10.51 1.52 -4.37
CA LEU A 260 9.98 0.48 -5.23
C LEU A 260 10.75 -0.84 -5.09
N LYS A 261 12.10 -0.81 -5.10
CA LYS A 261 12.94 -2.00 -4.83
C LYS A 261 12.63 -2.65 -3.48
N LYS A 262 12.27 -1.85 -2.47
CA LYS A 262 11.91 -2.29 -1.12
C LYS A 262 10.44 -2.68 -0.95
N LYS A 263 9.67 -2.69 -2.04
CA LYS A 263 8.24 -3.03 -2.07
C LYS A 263 7.41 -2.11 -1.17
N LEU A 264 7.63 -0.80 -1.24
CA LEU A 264 6.80 0.18 -0.54
C LEU A 264 5.45 0.42 -1.24
N GLY A 265 5.35 0.22 -2.57
CA GLY A 265 4.08 0.29 -3.30
C GLY A 265 2.92 -0.48 -2.63
N PRO A 266 3.08 -1.78 -2.31
CA PRO A 266 2.08 -2.55 -1.58
C PRO A 266 1.69 -1.97 -0.21
N ILE A 267 2.64 -1.36 0.50
CA ILE A 267 2.40 -0.76 1.83
C ILE A 267 1.59 0.52 1.68
N ILE A 268 1.94 1.38 0.72
CA ILE A 268 1.16 2.58 0.38
C ILE A 268 -0.24 2.18 -0.09
N PHE A 269 -0.37 1.13 -0.89
CA PHE A 269 -1.69 0.64 -1.30
C PHE A 269 -2.51 0.10 -0.12
N LYS A 270 -1.87 -0.59 0.83
CA LYS A 270 -2.52 -1.01 2.08
C LYS A 270 -2.97 0.20 2.90
N ALA A 271 -2.13 1.24 3.01
CA ALA A 271 -2.48 2.49 3.68
C ALA A 271 -3.65 3.20 3.00
N LEU A 272 -3.67 3.23 1.66
CA LEU A 272 -4.75 3.79 0.86
C LEU A 272 -6.10 3.13 1.18
N LYS A 273 -6.16 1.78 1.11
CA LYS A 273 -7.36 1.01 1.47
C LYS A 273 -7.84 1.31 2.88
N PHE A 274 -6.89 1.43 3.80
CA PHE A 274 -7.19 1.68 5.20
C PHE A 274 -7.76 3.10 5.43
N ASN A 275 -7.13 4.11 4.85
CA ASN A 275 -7.52 5.51 5.04
C ASN A 275 -8.84 5.85 4.33
N SER A 276 -9.12 5.25 3.17
CA SER A 276 -10.40 5.46 2.48
C SER A 276 -11.58 4.94 3.30
N GLN A 277 -11.45 3.77 3.94
CA GLN A 277 -12.48 3.20 4.82
C GLN A 277 -12.78 4.10 6.02
N LEU A 278 -11.77 4.80 6.53
CA LEU A 278 -11.91 5.77 7.61
C LEU A 278 -12.31 7.17 7.15
N LYS A 279 -12.51 7.39 5.84
CA LYS A 279 -12.82 8.71 5.23
C LYS A 279 -11.79 9.77 5.58
N ARG A 280 -10.51 9.38 5.62
CA ARG A 280 -9.36 10.25 5.87
C ARG A 280 -8.84 10.81 4.56
N GLU A 281 -9.44 11.91 4.10
CA GLU A 281 -9.16 12.47 2.77
C GLU A 281 -7.71 12.92 2.59
N SER A 282 -7.13 13.57 3.59
CA SER A 282 -5.74 14.05 3.59
C SER A 282 -4.76 12.89 3.35
N GLU A 283 -4.84 11.84 4.17
CA GLU A 283 -3.98 10.68 4.05
C GLU A 283 -4.26 9.85 2.79
N THR A 284 -5.52 9.82 2.34
CA THR A 284 -5.92 9.18 1.06
C THR A 284 -5.24 9.88 -0.12
N LYS A 285 -5.28 11.21 -0.15
CA LYS A 285 -4.61 12.02 -1.18
C LYS A 285 -3.11 11.74 -1.21
N CYS A 286 -2.43 11.72 -0.05
CA CYS A 286 -0.99 11.43 0.03
C CYS A 286 -0.62 10.06 -0.55
N CYS A 287 -1.44 9.04 -0.24
CA CYS A 287 -1.22 7.70 -0.76
C CYS A 287 -1.38 7.67 -2.29
N LEU A 288 -2.41 8.34 -2.82
CA LEU A 288 -2.63 8.43 -4.26
C LEU A 288 -1.49 9.19 -4.96
N SER A 289 -1.06 10.34 -4.43
CA SER A 289 0.06 11.10 -5.00
C SER A 289 1.34 10.26 -5.05
N THR A 290 1.64 9.56 -3.95
CA THR A 290 2.82 8.68 -3.88
C THR A 290 2.73 7.55 -4.91
N LEU A 291 1.54 6.96 -5.11
CA LEU A 291 1.34 5.93 -6.12
C LEU A 291 1.45 6.47 -7.56
N MET A 292 1.02 7.72 -7.80
CA MET A 292 1.17 8.38 -9.09
C MET A 292 2.65 8.59 -9.42
N ILE A 293 3.43 9.15 -8.50
CA ILE A 293 4.89 9.34 -8.66
C ILE A 293 5.58 8.00 -8.95
N PHE A 294 5.20 6.95 -8.21
CA PHE A 294 5.73 5.60 -8.45
C PHE A 294 5.36 5.06 -9.83
N LEU A 295 4.14 5.31 -10.32
CA LEU A 295 3.69 4.88 -11.64
C LEU A 295 4.41 5.62 -12.76
N GLU A 296 4.59 6.93 -12.63
CA GLU A 296 5.34 7.76 -13.57
C GLU A 296 6.78 7.24 -13.69
N LEU A 297 7.47 7.04 -12.56
CA LEU A 297 8.82 6.49 -12.57
C LEU A 297 8.89 5.08 -13.18
N VAL A 298 7.91 4.21 -12.89
CA VAL A 298 7.84 2.86 -13.50
C VAL A 298 7.64 2.95 -15.02
N ASN A 299 6.90 3.95 -15.51
CA ASN A 299 6.66 4.16 -16.93
C ASN A 299 7.87 4.78 -17.65
N GLU A 300 8.72 5.53 -16.94
CA GLU A 300 9.94 6.14 -17.48
C GLU A 300 11.15 5.18 -17.51
N LEU A 301 11.25 4.25 -16.55
CA LEU A 301 12.37 3.33 -16.45
C LEU A 301 12.24 2.13 -17.40
N ASP A 302 13.38 1.60 -17.84
CA ASP A 302 13.43 0.41 -18.69
C ASP A 302 12.74 -0.81 -18.04
N GLU A 303 12.05 -1.60 -18.88
CA GLU A 303 11.23 -2.73 -18.44
C GLU A 303 11.99 -3.73 -17.53
N GLY A 304 11.57 -3.77 -16.26
CA GLY A 304 12.00 -4.74 -15.25
C GLY A 304 12.93 -4.22 -14.14
N GLU A 305 13.30 -2.92 -14.15
CA GLU A 305 14.13 -2.35 -13.06
C GLU A 305 13.37 -2.27 -11.72
N VAL A 306 12.10 -1.91 -11.77
CA VAL A 306 11.20 -1.72 -10.63
C VAL A 306 9.77 -2.02 -11.04
N VAL A 307 8.94 -2.49 -10.10
CA VAL A 307 7.50 -2.73 -10.32
C VAL A 307 6.71 -2.15 -9.16
N LEU A 308 5.53 -1.58 -9.44
CA LEU A 308 4.65 -1.05 -8.39
C LEU A 308 4.16 -2.14 -7.42
N GLY A 309 3.84 -3.33 -7.96
CA GLY A 309 3.51 -4.51 -7.14
C GLY A 309 2.16 -4.45 -6.42
N CYS A 310 1.19 -3.68 -6.92
CA CYS A 310 -0.13 -3.49 -6.28
C CYS A 310 -1.26 -4.23 -7.04
N PRO A 311 -1.41 -5.56 -6.88
CA PRO A 311 -2.51 -6.29 -7.51
C PRO A 311 -3.86 -5.79 -6.97
N GLY A 312 -4.84 -5.60 -7.85
CA GLY A 312 -6.17 -5.07 -7.50
C GLY A 312 -6.22 -3.55 -7.30
N LEU A 313 -5.15 -2.80 -7.58
CA LEU A 313 -5.15 -1.34 -7.49
C LEU A 313 -6.22 -0.72 -8.40
N THR A 314 -6.28 -1.15 -9.66
CA THR A 314 -7.27 -0.63 -10.63
C THR A 314 -8.70 -0.83 -10.14
N ASP A 315 -9.02 -2.03 -9.67
CA ASP A 315 -10.38 -2.37 -9.22
C ASP A 315 -10.76 -1.52 -8.00
N PHE A 316 -9.84 -1.41 -7.04
CA PHE A 316 -10.03 -0.58 -5.86
C PHE A 316 -10.21 0.91 -6.19
N LEU A 317 -9.45 1.46 -7.15
CA LEU A 317 -9.58 2.87 -7.55
C LEU A 317 -10.93 3.16 -8.22
N LEU A 318 -11.43 2.23 -9.04
CA LEU A 318 -12.77 2.32 -9.63
C LEU A 318 -13.86 2.27 -8.56
N GLU A 319 -13.73 1.37 -7.57
CA GLU A 319 -14.62 1.30 -6.42
C GLU A 319 -14.58 2.62 -5.63
N LEU A 320 -13.39 3.10 -5.26
CA LEU A 320 -13.20 4.32 -4.50
C LEU A 320 -13.83 5.53 -5.20
N LYS A 321 -13.65 5.64 -6.52
CA LYS A 321 -14.28 6.68 -7.34
C LYS A 321 -15.80 6.65 -7.26
N SER A 322 -16.40 5.46 -7.25
CA SER A 322 -17.86 5.30 -7.19
C SER A 322 -18.47 5.73 -5.85
N GLN A 323 -17.66 5.84 -4.79
CA GLN A 323 -18.11 6.21 -3.45
C GLN A 323 -18.31 7.73 -3.25
N GLY A 324 -18.09 8.55 -4.29
CA GLY A 324 -18.32 10.00 -4.25
C GLY A 324 -17.25 10.75 -3.46
N GLN A 325 -16.01 10.74 -3.96
CA GLN A 325 -14.87 11.44 -3.37
C GLN A 325 -14.89 12.95 -3.66
N SER A 326 -14.04 13.70 -2.95
CA SER A 326 -13.74 15.09 -3.31
C SER A 326 -13.16 15.19 -4.73
N TYR A 327 -13.31 16.37 -5.36
CA TYR A 327 -12.88 16.61 -6.74
C TYR A 327 -11.39 16.27 -6.94
N ASP A 328 -10.51 16.78 -6.07
CA ASP A 328 -9.08 16.51 -6.08
C ASP A 328 -8.74 15.01 -6.08
N ILE A 329 -9.44 14.23 -5.25
CA ILE A 329 -9.20 12.78 -5.15
C ILE A 329 -9.69 12.09 -6.42
N ALA A 330 -10.86 12.49 -6.94
CA ALA A 330 -11.42 11.91 -8.15
C ALA A 330 -10.54 12.19 -9.39
N GLU A 331 -9.98 13.40 -9.50
CA GLU A 331 -9.04 13.79 -10.55
C GLU A 331 -7.76 12.96 -10.49
N LEU A 332 -7.15 12.84 -9.31
CA LEU A 332 -5.95 12.04 -9.11
C LEU A 332 -6.19 10.54 -9.38
N ILE A 333 -7.37 10.02 -9.04
CA ILE A 333 -7.76 8.66 -9.42
C ILE A 333 -7.80 8.52 -10.94
N ASP A 334 -8.36 9.49 -11.67
CA ASP A 334 -8.44 9.46 -13.12
C ASP A 334 -7.07 9.53 -13.79
N GLU A 335 -6.17 10.35 -13.27
CA GLU A 335 -4.78 10.43 -13.69
C GLU A 335 -4.06 9.08 -13.50
N ILE A 336 -4.16 8.49 -12.30
CA ILE A 336 -3.58 7.18 -12.00
C ILE A 336 -4.16 6.11 -12.92
N LEU A 337 -5.48 6.09 -13.11
CA LEU A 337 -6.12 5.14 -14.01
C LEU A 337 -5.69 5.37 -15.47
N GLY A 338 -5.42 6.60 -15.89
CA GLY A 338 -4.84 6.94 -17.19
C GLY A 338 -3.42 6.38 -17.34
N SER A 339 -2.57 6.59 -16.33
CA SER A 339 -1.20 6.09 -16.25
C SER A 339 -1.12 4.56 -16.09
N ILE A 340 -2.17 3.91 -15.59
CA ILE A 340 -2.32 2.46 -15.63
C ILE A 340 -2.89 1.99 -16.97
N LYS A 341 -3.77 2.74 -17.63
CA LYS A 341 -4.30 2.37 -18.96
C LYS A 341 -3.21 2.36 -20.02
N SER A 342 -2.24 3.27 -19.93
CA SER A 342 -1.00 3.16 -20.72
C SER A 342 -0.22 1.86 -20.46
N SER A 343 -0.47 1.15 -19.34
CA SER A 343 0.22 -0.09 -18.96
C SER A 343 -0.36 -1.40 -19.51
N CYS A 344 -1.55 -1.43 -20.16
CA CYS A 344 -2.01 -2.44 -21.14
C CYS A 344 -3.55 -2.48 -21.33
N ASP A 345 -4.07 -1.87 -22.41
CA ASP A 345 -5.51 -1.88 -22.80
C ASP A 345 -6.17 -3.28 -22.81
N TYR A 346 -5.39 -4.32 -23.13
CA TYR A 346 -5.90 -5.68 -23.21
C TYR A 346 -6.45 -6.20 -21.88
N VAL A 347 -5.91 -5.75 -20.75
CA VAL A 347 -6.38 -6.12 -19.41
C VAL A 347 -7.80 -5.61 -19.19
N TYR A 348 -8.04 -4.35 -19.55
CA TYR A 348 -9.34 -3.71 -19.42
C TYR A 348 -10.39 -4.43 -20.27
N GLU A 349 -10.07 -4.71 -21.54
CA GLU A 349 -10.97 -5.46 -22.41
C GLU A 349 -11.28 -6.86 -21.86
N CYS A 350 -10.27 -7.60 -21.38
CA CYS A 350 -10.51 -8.92 -20.80
C CYS A 350 -11.38 -8.86 -19.54
N ARG A 351 -11.21 -7.84 -18.69
CA ARG A 351 -11.97 -7.66 -17.45
C ARG A 351 -13.43 -7.27 -17.71
N GLU A 352 -13.68 -6.34 -18.61
CA GLU A 352 -15.06 -6.01 -18.99
C GLU A 352 -15.80 -7.24 -19.52
N PHE A 353 -15.12 -8.10 -20.29
CA PHE A 353 -15.73 -9.33 -20.77
C PHE A 353 -16.00 -10.30 -19.64
N PHE A 354 -15.01 -10.51 -18.78
CA PHE A 354 -15.12 -11.41 -17.66
C PHE A 354 -16.27 -11.02 -16.72
N ASN A 355 -16.43 -9.73 -16.43
CA ASN A 355 -17.53 -9.21 -15.62
C ASN A 355 -18.91 -9.52 -16.24
N SER A 356 -19.02 -9.49 -17.57
CA SER A 356 -20.25 -9.85 -18.27
C SER A 356 -20.66 -11.33 -18.13
N LEU A 357 -19.73 -12.20 -17.69
CA LEU A 357 -20.01 -13.60 -17.43
C LEU A 357 -20.71 -13.84 -16.07
N ASN A 358 -20.81 -12.81 -15.22
CA ASN A 358 -21.45 -12.87 -13.89
C ASN A 358 -20.94 -14.04 -13.03
N ILE A 359 -19.62 -14.22 -12.98
CA ILE A 359 -18.99 -15.26 -12.17
C ILE A 359 -18.94 -14.76 -10.71
N PRO A 360 -19.47 -15.53 -9.74
CA PRO A 360 -19.43 -15.11 -8.33
C PRO A 360 -17.99 -14.98 -7.80
N GLU A 361 -17.73 -13.90 -7.05
CA GLU A 361 -16.40 -13.57 -6.52
C GLU A 361 -15.86 -14.64 -5.56
N GLU A 362 -16.73 -15.47 -4.97
CA GLU A 362 -16.36 -16.55 -4.08
C GLU A 362 -15.43 -17.56 -4.75
N TYR A 363 -15.50 -17.72 -6.07
CA TYR A 363 -14.63 -18.60 -6.85
C TYR A 363 -13.26 -17.99 -7.17
N LEU A 364 -13.09 -16.68 -7.00
CA LEU A 364 -11.94 -15.93 -7.54
C LEU A 364 -10.82 -15.73 -6.51
N ASP A 365 -9.59 -15.80 -6.99
CA ASP A 365 -8.39 -15.40 -6.26
C ASP A 365 -7.58 -14.42 -7.11
N GLU A 366 -7.83 -13.13 -6.89
CA GLU A 366 -7.23 -12.06 -7.68
C GLU A 366 -5.72 -11.96 -7.52
N THR A 367 -5.15 -12.52 -6.44
CA THR A 367 -3.70 -12.55 -6.22
C THR A 367 -2.96 -13.37 -7.28
N HIS A 368 -3.71 -14.17 -8.05
CA HIS A 368 -3.21 -15.02 -9.12
C HIS A 368 -3.67 -14.57 -10.51
N ASN A 369 -4.20 -13.35 -10.67
CA ASN A 369 -4.46 -12.78 -11.99
C ASN A 369 -3.16 -12.52 -12.76
N GLU A 370 -3.14 -12.75 -14.07
CA GLU A 370 -1.94 -12.53 -14.90
C GLU A 370 -2.30 -12.25 -16.36
N CYS A 371 -1.78 -11.15 -16.92
CA CYS A 371 -1.95 -10.82 -18.33
C CYS A 371 -0.85 -11.44 -19.19
N TYR A 372 -1.19 -12.34 -20.10
CA TYR A 372 -0.23 -12.95 -21.04
C TYR A 372 -0.31 -12.34 -22.44
N CYS A 373 -0.83 -11.13 -22.62
CA CYS A 373 -0.77 -10.46 -23.93
C CYS A 373 0.68 -10.35 -24.42
N SER A 374 0.88 -10.16 -25.72
CA SER A 374 2.23 -10.12 -26.31
C SER A 374 3.12 -9.04 -25.67
N VAL A 375 2.54 -7.91 -25.25
CA VAL A 375 3.25 -6.82 -24.57
C VAL A 375 3.66 -7.26 -23.16
N CYS A 376 2.69 -7.61 -22.29
CA CYS A 376 2.96 -8.01 -20.91
C CYS A 376 3.84 -9.26 -20.78
N HIS A 377 3.73 -10.22 -21.72
CA HIS A 377 4.59 -11.41 -21.72
C HIS A 377 6.04 -11.06 -22.05
N LYS A 378 6.26 -10.24 -23.08
CA LYS A 378 7.61 -9.79 -23.46
C LYS A 378 8.26 -8.96 -22.37
N SER A 379 7.51 -8.06 -21.73
CA SER A 379 8.05 -7.19 -20.67
C SER A 379 8.52 -7.97 -19.44
N ARG A 380 7.87 -9.09 -19.12
CA ARG A 380 8.33 -10.01 -18.05
C ARG A 380 9.59 -10.81 -18.39
N LYS A 381 10.05 -10.81 -19.65
CA LYS A 381 11.22 -11.59 -20.14
C LYS A 381 11.16 -13.07 -19.73
N GLN A 382 9.95 -13.64 -19.69
CA GLN A 382 9.74 -15.04 -19.33
C GLN A 382 9.85 -15.95 -20.56
N PRO A 383 10.35 -17.19 -20.39
CA PRO A 383 10.30 -18.18 -21.46
C PRO A 383 8.85 -18.52 -21.81
N ASP A 384 8.60 -18.82 -23.08
CA ASP A 384 7.30 -19.26 -23.59
C ASP A 384 6.85 -20.61 -23.02
N PHE A 385 7.77 -21.35 -22.40
CA PHE A 385 7.56 -22.71 -21.90
C PHE A 385 8.20 -22.89 -20.52
N TYR A 386 7.56 -23.70 -19.69
CA TYR A 386 8.08 -24.12 -18.40
C TYR A 386 7.94 -25.62 -18.21
N GLU A 387 8.85 -26.22 -17.45
CA GLU A 387 8.69 -27.58 -16.93
C GLU A 387 8.01 -27.54 -15.55
N ARG A 388 6.99 -28.37 -15.36
CA ARG A 388 6.28 -28.55 -14.08
C ARG A 388 5.89 -29.99 -13.88
N GLY A 389 5.61 -30.35 -12.63
CA GLY A 389 5.17 -31.67 -12.21
C GLY A 389 6.30 -32.67 -11.99
N GLU A 390 5.93 -33.83 -11.45
CA GLU A 390 6.84 -34.95 -11.15
C GLU A 390 6.26 -36.22 -11.81
N PRO A 391 6.90 -36.78 -12.86
CA PRO A 391 8.12 -36.31 -13.53
C PRO A 391 7.89 -34.98 -14.29
N PRO A 392 8.93 -34.14 -14.50
CA PRO A 392 8.77 -32.88 -15.21
C PRO A 392 8.19 -33.05 -16.62
N LYS A 393 7.16 -32.28 -16.94
CA LYS A 393 6.65 -32.09 -18.31
C LYS A 393 6.62 -30.61 -18.65
N PHE A 394 6.91 -30.31 -19.91
CA PHE A 394 6.71 -28.96 -20.40
C PHE A 394 5.22 -28.58 -20.36
N TYR A 395 4.94 -27.29 -20.46
CA TYR A 395 3.67 -26.72 -20.92
C TYR A 395 3.97 -25.34 -21.53
N SER A 396 3.13 -24.89 -22.46
CA SER A 396 3.25 -23.53 -23.01
C SER A 396 2.53 -22.52 -22.13
N LEU A 397 3.11 -21.34 -21.96
CA LEU A 397 2.38 -20.22 -21.36
C LEU A 397 1.23 -19.79 -22.29
N PRO A 398 0.10 -19.31 -21.74
CA PRO A 398 -1.05 -18.95 -22.54
C PRO A 398 -0.89 -17.56 -23.18
N ILE A 399 0.17 -17.38 -23.97
CA ILE A 399 0.49 -16.10 -24.62
C ILE A 399 -0.68 -15.65 -25.52
N GLY A 400 -1.07 -14.40 -25.39
CA GLY A 400 -2.25 -13.79 -25.98
C GLY A 400 -3.52 -13.90 -25.13
N TRP A 401 -3.48 -14.45 -23.91
CA TRP A 401 -4.64 -14.58 -23.03
C TRP A 401 -4.48 -13.74 -21.75
N TYR A 402 -5.56 -13.55 -21.00
CA TYR A 402 -5.54 -13.04 -19.64
C TYR A 402 -6.08 -14.11 -18.70
N ARG A 403 -5.40 -14.36 -17.59
CA ARG A 403 -5.82 -15.31 -16.55
C ARG A 403 -6.50 -14.58 -15.40
N PHE A 404 -7.71 -15.00 -15.08
CA PHE A 404 -8.37 -14.76 -13.81
C PHE A 404 -8.09 -15.95 -12.88
N GLY A 405 -7.48 -15.69 -11.73
CA GLY A 405 -7.14 -16.72 -10.74
C GLY A 405 -8.38 -17.30 -10.06
N LEU A 406 -8.37 -18.61 -9.82
CA LEU A 406 -9.44 -19.29 -9.08
C LEU A 406 -8.95 -19.74 -7.70
N LYS A 407 -9.83 -19.67 -6.70
CA LYS A 407 -9.63 -20.38 -5.44
C LYS A 407 -9.59 -21.88 -5.71
N VAL A 408 -8.62 -22.55 -5.11
CA VAL A 408 -8.45 -23.99 -5.25
C VAL A 408 -8.93 -24.72 -4.00
N PRO A 409 -9.41 -25.97 -4.13
CA PRO A 409 -9.74 -26.81 -2.97
C PRO A 409 -8.53 -27.02 -2.06
N ALA A 410 -8.76 -27.15 -0.74
CA ALA A 410 -7.69 -27.36 0.25
C ALA A 410 -6.79 -28.58 -0.06
N LYS A 411 -7.36 -29.65 -0.65
CA LYS A 411 -6.61 -30.83 -1.11
C LYS A 411 -5.46 -30.49 -2.07
N THR A 412 -5.61 -29.42 -2.86
CA THR A 412 -4.60 -28.97 -3.84
C THR A 412 -3.29 -28.59 -3.14
N ILE A 413 -3.39 -27.89 -2.01
CA ILE A 413 -2.24 -27.48 -1.18
C ILE A 413 -1.66 -28.68 -0.45
N ALA A 414 -2.52 -29.49 0.18
CA ALA A 414 -2.10 -30.69 0.92
C ALA A 414 -1.34 -31.69 0.03
N GLN A 415 -1.74 -31.84 -1.23
CA GLN A 415 -1.08 -32.72 -2.20
C GLN A 415 0.13 -32.07 -2.89
N ARG A 416 0.45 -30.81 -2.59
CA ARG A 416 1.46 -30.01 -3.28
C ARG A 416 1.27 -30.02 -4.81
N ALA A 417 0.01 -29.96 -5.26
CA ALA A 417 -0.33 -30.15 -6.66
C ALA A 417 0.31 -29.08 -7.57
N PHE A 418 0.53 -27.86 -7.08
CA PHE A 418 1.19 -26.83 -7.89
C PHE A 418 2.66 -27.16 -8.23
N ASP A 419 3.32 -27.95 -7.38
CA ASP A 419 4.70 -28.41 -7.59
C ASP A 419 4.71 -29.72 -8.39
N LYS A 420 3.87 -30.68 -7.95
CA LYS A 420 3.93 -32.08 -8.35
C LYS A 420 3.09 -32.45 -9.55
N TRP A 421 2.05 -31.67 -9.88
CA TRP A 421 1.14 -32.01 -10.97
C TRP A 421 1.47 -31.26 -12.25
N HIS A 422 1.06 -31.82 -13.38
CA HIS A 422 1.29 -31.23 -14.70
C HIS A 422 0.31 -30.09 -14.96
N ARG A 423 0.70 -29.16 -15.83
CA ARG A 423 -0.11 -28.00 -16.22
C ARG A 423 -0.73 -28.27 -17.58
N ALA A 424 -2.03 -28.00 -17.71
CA ALA A 424 -2.74 -28.17 -18.95
C ALA A 424 -3.85 -27.11 -19.12
N PHE A 425 -4.53 -27.17 -20.26
CA PHE A 425 -5.59 -26.26 -20.67
C PHE A 425 -6.79 -27.05 -21.18
N HIS A 426 -7.99 -26.54 -20.90
CA HIS A 426 -9.25 -27.09 -21.38
C HIS A 426 -10.07 -25.97 -22.03
N GLY A 427 -10.24 -26.03 -23.35
CA GLY A 427 -11.11 -25.10 -24.08
C GLY A 427 -12.58 -25.30 -23.68
N THR A 428 -13.35 -24.22 -23.59
CA THR A 428 -14.78 -24.31 -23.26
C THR A 428 -15.59 -23.20 -23.92
N GLN A 429 -16.90 -23.18 -23.65
CA GLN A 429 -17.83 -22.15 -24.12
C GLN A 429 -18.24 -21.24 -22.97
N THR A 430 -18.57 -19.98 -23.29
CA THR A 430 -18.87 -18.94 -22.30
C THR A 430 -20.06 -19.31 -21.40
N ASP A 431 -21.09 -19.94 -21.96
CA ASP A 431 -22.28 -20.43 -21.25
C ASP A 431 -22.01 -21.62 -20.32
N ARG A 432 -20.82 -22.23 -20.36
CA ARG A 432 -20.45 -23.40 -19.55
C ARG A 432 -19.60 -23.08 -18.34
N ILE A 433 -18.98 -21.89 -18.27
CA ILE A 433 -18.04 -21.56 -17.19
C ILE A 433 -18.69 -21.68 -15.82
N VAL A 434 -19.81 -20.99 -15.60
CA VAL A 434 -20.49 -20.98 -14.29
C VAL A 434 -20.90 -22.39 -13.89
N LYS A 435 -21.42 -23.19 -14.82
CA LYS A 435 -21.82 -24.58 -14.57
C LYS A 435 -20.63 -25.48 -14.20
N ILE A 436 -19.49 -25.29 -14.85
CA ILE A 436 -18.25 -26.02 -14.52
C ILE A 436 -17.74 -25.63 -13.12
N LEU A 437 -17.74 -24.33 -12.79
CA LEU A 437 -17.33 -23.84 -11.47
C LEU A 437 -18.23 -24.35 -10.34
N GLN A 438 -19.55 -24.34 -10.55
CA GLN A 438 -20.53 -24.86 -9.59
C GLN A 438 -20.33 -26.34 -9.26
N HIS A 439 -19.91 -27.15 -10.25
CA HIS A 439 -19.59 -28.54 -10.01
C HIS A 439 -18.20 -28.74 -9.37
N GLY A 440 -17.25 -27.86 -9.70
CA GLY A 440 -15.87 -27.90 -9.19
C GLY A 440 -14.97 -28.93 -9.87
N ASP A 441 -15.45 -29.59 -10.93
CA ASP A 441 -14.71 -30.60 -11.69
C ASP A 441 -15.11 -30.57 -13.18
N LEU A 442 -14.24 -31.06 -14.07
CA LEU A 442 -14.59 -31.25 -15.48
C LEU A 442 -15.43 -32.52 -15.63
N LEU A 443 -16.69 -32.36 -16.01
CA LEU A 443 -17.60 -33.47 -16.23
C LEU A 443 -17.31 -34.18 -17.56
N MET A 444 -17.56 -35.49 -17.59
CA MET A 444 -17.40 -36.37 -18.75
C MET A 444 -18.76 -36.63 -19.42
N PRO A 445 -18.77 -36.94 -20.72
CA PRO A 445 -19.97 -37.45 -21.38
C PRO A 445 -20.56 -38.66 -20.63
N GLY A 446 -21.85 -38.61 -20.35
CA GLY A 446 -22.58 -39.58 -19.54
C GLY A 446 -22.90 -39.12 -18.11
N ASP A 447 -22.24 -38.07 -17.61
CA ASP A 447 -22.50 -37.52 -16.28
C ASP A 447 -23.80 -36.76 -16.18
N ARG A 448 -24.30 -36.64 -14.94
CA ARG A 448 -25.43 -35.76 -14.64
C ARG A 448 -24.94 -34.47 -13.98
N THR A 449 -25.43 -33.33 -14.46
CA THR A 449 -25.24 -32.04 -13.80
C THR A 449 -26.03 -31.99 -12.49
N ALA A 450 -25.78 -30.97 -11.66
CA ALA A 450 -26.58 -30.73 -10.46
C ALA A 450 -28.07 -30.51 -10.76
N GLU A 451 -28.39 -30.05 -11.98
CA GLU A 451 -29.75 -29.84 -12.48
C GLU A 451 -30.40 -31.16 -13.00
N GLY A 452 -29.66 -32.27 -12.99
CA GLY A 452 -30.13 -33.60 -13.41
C GLY A 452 -29.91 -33.94 -14.88
N ASP A 453 -29.47 -32.97 -15.70
CA ASP A 453 -29.22 -33.14 -17.13
C ASP A 453 -28.04 -34.07 -17.39
N GLN A 454 -28.22 -35.03 -18.30
CA GLN A 454 -27.12 -35.90 -18.73
C GLN A 454 -26.29 -35.23 -19.82
N LEU A 455 -24.99 -35.07 -19.58
CA LEU A 455 -24.01 -34.62 -20.56
C LEU A 455 -23.87 -35.65 -21.68
N ARG A 456 -23.84 -35.16 -22.91
CA ARG A 456 -23.64 -35.95 -24.13
C ARG A 456 -22.35 -35.51 -24.81
N GLU A 457 -21.81 -36.38 -25.65
CA GLU A 457 -20.77 -35.98 -26.58
C GLU A 457 -21.27 -34.82 -27.46
N LEU A 458 -20.40 -33.83 -27.70
CA LEU A 458 -20.74 -32.67 -28.53
C LEU A 458 -20.90 -33.06 -30.00
N ASP A 459 -21.79 -32.37 -30.71
CA ASP A 459 -21.98 -32.56 -32.15
C ASP A 459 -20.68 -32.32 -32.92
N GLY A 460 -20.32 -33.27 -33.79
CA GLY A 460 -19.05 -33.27 -34.53
C GLY A 460 -17.89 -33.98 -33.84
N HIS A 461 -18.05 -34.40 -32.58
CA HIS A 461 -17.08 -35.28 -31.90
C HIS A 461 -17.44 -36.76 -32.08
N TYR A 462 -16.46 -37.63 -31.83
CA TYR A 462 -16.70 -39.08 -31.77
C TYR A 462 -17.72 -39.40 -30.68
N ASN A 463 -18.71 -40.21 -31.02
CA ASN A 463 -19.71 -40.75 -30.09
C ASN A 463 -19.65 -42.29 -30.13
N ASP A 464 -20.47 -42.96 -29.31
CA ASP A 464 -20.50 -44.43 -29.27
C ASP A 464 -20.76 -45.10 -30.63
N LYS A 465 -21.36 -44.40 -31.60
CA LYS A 465 -21.61 -44.91 -32.96
C LYS A 465 -20.47 -44.58 -33.95
N THR A 466 -19.74 -43.48 -33.76
CA THR A 466 -18.76 -42.97 -34.73
C THR A 466 -17.31 -43.12 -34.30
N LYS A 467 -17.06 -43.57 -33.06
CA LYS A 467 -15.71 -43.68 -32.51
C LYS A 467 -14.87 -44.79 -33.16
N PRO A 468 -13.55 -44.59 -33.31
CA PRO A 468 -12.64 -45.67 -33.71
C PRO A 468 -12.67 -46.84 -32.70
N LYS A 469 -12.40 -48.06 -33.17
CA LYS A 469 -12.33 -49.25 -32.31
C LYS A 469 -11.29 -49.03 -31.20
N GLY A 470 -11.73 -49.16 -29.94
CA GLY A 470 -10.89 -48.96 -28.76
C GLY A 470 -10.81 -47.51 -28.24
N PHE A 471 -11.46 -46.54 -28.89
CA PHE A 471 -11.54 -45.17 -28.37
C PHE A 471 -12.62 -45.05 -27.29
N ASN A 472 -12.31 -44.37 -26.18
CA ASN A 472 -13.28 -44.09 -25.12
C ASN A 472 -13.73 -42.62 -25.22
N THR A 473 -15.02 -42.40 -25.47
CA THR A 473 -15.61 -41.05 -25.57
C THR A 473 -15.93 -40.45 -24.21
N LYS A 474 -15.95 -41.26 -23.14
CA LYS A 474 -16.29 -40.86 -21.78
C LYS A 474 -15.03 -40.47 -21.01
N GLN A 475 -14.36 -39.43 -21.50
CA GLN A 475 -13.09 -38.93 -20.97
C GLN A 475 -13.08 -37.41 -20.94
N VAL A 476 -12.30 -36.82 -20.05
CA VAL A 476 -11.93 -35.41 -20.08
C VAL A 476 -10.71 -35.26 -20.97
N PHE A 477 -10.73 -34.24 -21.84
CA PHE A 477 -9.61 -33.89 -22.71
C PHE A 477 -9.02 -32.55 -22.29
N VAL A 478 -7.70 -32.51 -22.14
CA VAL A 478 -6.90 -31.31 -21.86
C VAL A 478 -5.69 -31.28 -22.79
N SER A 479 -4.98 -30.16 -22.83
CA SER A 479 -3.78 -30.01 -23.66
C SER A 479 -2.65 -29.33 -22.90
N PRO A 480 -1.38 -29.69 -23.13
CA PRO A 480 -0.25 -28.95 -22.58
C PRO A 480 -0.01 -27.58 -23.25
N THR A 481 -0.78 -27.24 -24.28
CA THR A 481 -0.68 -25.93 -24.94
C THR A 481 -2.03 -25.30 -25.23
N ILE A 482 -2.16 -24.02 -24.89
CA ILE A 482 -3.36 -23.24 -25.21
C ILE A 482 -3.53 -23.06 -26.72
N LYS A 483 -2.47 -23.22 -27.52
CA LYS A 483 -2.55 -23.10 -28.99
C LYS A 483 -3.41 -24.20 -29.61
N TYR A 484 -3.54 -25.34 -28.93
CA TYR A 484 -4.45 -26.42 -29.32
C TYR A 484 -5.80 -26.27 -28.61
N ALA A 485 -5.81 -26.18 -27.28
CA ALA A 485 -7.04 -26.05 -26.49
C ALA A 485 -7.85 -24.77 -26.78
N GLY A 486 -7.22 -23.75 -27.37
CA GLY A 486 -7.83 -22.47 -27.73
C GLY A 486 -8.41 -22.40 -29.15
N LEU A 487 -8.34 -23.47 -29.94
CA LEU A 487 -8.90 -23.53 -31.30
C LEU A 487 -10.43 -23.53 -31.28
N ASP A 488 -11.06 -23.12 -32.39
CA ASP A 488 -12.53 -22.97 -32.52
C ASP A 488 -13.31 -24.24 -32.14
N SER A 489 -12.73 -25.41 -32.40
CA SER A 489 -13.30 -26.71 -32.06
C SER A 489 -13.42 -26.95 -30.55
N TYR A 490 -12.63 -26.26 -29.73
CA TYR A 490 -12.56 -26.47 -28.27
C TYR A 490 -12.96 -25.21 -27.48
N ALA A 491 -12.48 -24.04 -27.90
CA ALA A 491 -12.78 -22.74 -27.31
C ALA A 491 -13.56 -21.89 -28.32
N LYS A 492 -14.88 -22.10 -28.37
CA LYS A 492 -15.76 -21.49 -29.38
C LYS A 492 -15.79 -19.96 -29.23
N PRO A 493 -15.60 -19.18 -30.32
CA PRO A 493 -15.69 -17.73 -30.25
C PRO A 493 -17.10 -17.27 -29.89
N TYR A 494 -17.20 -16.37 -28.92
CA TYR A 494 -18.41 -15.67 -28.53
C TYR A 494 -18.35 -14.22 -29.03
N LYS A 495 -19.41 -13.74 -29.69
CA LYS A 495 -19.47 -12.34 -30.16
C LYS A 495 -19.80 -11.44 -28.96
N TRP A 496 -18.81 -10.67 -28.53
CA TRP A 496 -18.91 -9.81 -27.36
C TRP A 496 -18.80 -8.35 -27.82
N LYS A 497 -19.92 -7.61 -27.74
CA LYS A 497 -20.15 -6.24 -28.24
C LYS A 497 -20.57 -6.09 -29.71
N THR A 498 -21.15 -4.92 -30.02
CA THR A 498 -21.67 -4.53 -31.35
C THR A 498 -20.57 -4.19 -32.36
N ASP A 499 -19.34 -3.93 -31.90
CA ASP A 499 -18.16 -3.65 -32.73
C ASP A 499 -17.61 -4.90 -33.47
N GLY A 500 -18.10 -6.08 -33.10
CA GLY A 500 -17.74 -7.36 -33.73
C GLY A 500 -16.52 -8.03 -33.12
N LYS A 501 -16.05 -7.60 -31.93
CA LYS A 501 -15.02 -8.32 -31.17
C LYS A 501 -15.51 -9.73 -30.80
N LYS A 502 -14.57 -10.68 -30.80
CA LYS A 502 -14.82 -12.06 -30.38
C LYS A 502 -14.04 -12.36 -29.11
N ALA A 503 -14.70 -13.01 -28.17
CA ALA A 503 -14.09 -13.49 -26.95
C ALA A 503 -14.01 -15.01 -26.97
N ARG A 504 -12.94 -15.57 -26.41
CA ARG A 504 -12.78 -17.01 -26.16
C ARG A 504 -12.49 -17.25 -24.70
N VAL A 505 -12.88 -18.43 -24.24
CA VAL A 505 -12.61 -18.86 -22.88
C VAL A 505 -12.03 -20.26 -22.81
N ALA A 506 -11.17 -20.48 -21.82
CA ALA A 506 -10.62 -21.78 -21.49
C ALA A 506 -10.35 -21.85 -19.98
N PHE A 507 -10.20 -23.05 -19.43
CA PHE A 507 -9.66 -23.27 -18.10
C PHE A 507 -8.17 -23.58 -18.17
N GLN A 508 -7.42 -23.04 -17.22
CA GLN A 508 -6.09 -23.51 -16.88
C GLN A 508 -6.21 -24.50 -15.73
N VAL A 509 -5.61 -25.68 -15.89
CA VAL A 509 -5.81 -26.81 -14.97
C VAL A 509 -4.50 -27.44 -14.53
N LEU A 510 -4.53 -28.05 -13.35
CA LEU A 510 -3.57 -29.03 -12.89
C LEU A 510 -4.11 -30.42 -13.21
N ILE A 511 -3.27 -31.32 -13.70
CA ILE A 511 -3.63 -32.72 -13.94
C ILE A 511 -2.61 -33.64 -13.28
N GLN A 512 -3.10 -34.64 -12.55
CA GLN A 512 -2.25 -35.55 -11.79
C GLN A 512 -1.34 -36.37 -12.71
N PRO A 513 -0.04 -36.53 -12.38
CA PRO A 513 0.83 -37.43 -13.11
C PRO A 513 0.29 -38.86 -13.12
N ASP A 514 0.62 -39.60 -14.17
CA ASP A 514 0.16 -40.97 -14.43
C ASP A 514 -1.36 -41.14 -14.53
N SER A 515 -2.14 -40.05 -14.54
CA SER A 515 -3.61 -40.08 -14.63
C SER A 515 -4.19 -39.84 -15.98
N PHE A 516 -3.36 -39.65 -17.00
CA PHE A 516 -3.82 -39.37 -18.34
C PHE A 516 -2.96 -40.10 -19.36
N ILE A 517 -3.54 -40.26 -20.54
CA ILE A 517 -2.89 -40.81 -21.72
C ILE A 517 -2.54 -39.63 -22.64
N VAL A 518 -1.36 -39.70 -23.26
CA VAL A 518 -0.92 -38.73 -24.26
C VAL A 518 -1.28 -39.24 -25.66
N GLY A 519 -1.99 -38.43 -26.41
CA GLY A 519 -2.50 -38.73 -27.75
C GLY A 519 -2.21 -37.63 -28.77
N LYS A 520 -2.41 -38.01 -30.04
CA LYS A 520 -2.31 -37.11 -31.18
C LYS A 520 -3.51 -36.16 -31.24
N GLU A 521 -3.33 -35.06 -31.96
CA GLU A 521 -4.42 -34.16 -32.31
C GLU A 521 -5.52 -34.87 -33.13
N THR A 522 -6.75 -34.37 -33.00
CA THR A 522 -7.96 -34.99 -33.57
C THR A 522 -8.67 -34.10 -34.60
N ILE A 523 -8.10 -32.96 -34.95
CA ILE A 523 -8.68 -31.95 -35.86
C ILE A 523 -8.01 -31.91 -37.24
N GLY A 524 -7.06 -32.82 -37.50
CA GLY A 524 -6.42 -33.02 -38.80
C GLY A 524 -5.47 -31.91 -39.21
N VAL A 525 -4.87 -31.19 -38.25
CA VAL A 525 -3.98 -30.07 -38.57
C VAL A 525 -2.67 -30.57 -39.18
N LYS A 526 -2.39 -30.16 -40.42
CA LYS A 526 -1.21 -30.59 -41.19
C LYS A 526 0.10 -29.90 -40.77
N HIS A 527 0.02 -28.72 -40.16
CA HIS A 527 1.19 -27.98 -39.68
C HIS A 527 1.39 -28.16 -38.18
N ARG A 528 2.60 -27.91 -37.69
CA ARG A 528 2.89 -27.98 -36.26
C ARG A 528 2.27 -26.79 -35.53
N LEU A 529 1.44 -27.06 -34.52
CA LEU A 529 0.70 -26.00 -33.79
C LEU A 529 1.55 -25.27 -32.74
N ASP A 530 2.53 -25.96 -32.15
CA ASP A 530 3.36 -25.42 -31.08
C ASP A 530 4.82 -25.80 -31.29
N SER A 531 5.75 -24.87 -31.05
CA SER A 531 7.18 -25.10 -31.30
C SER A 531 7.81 -26.10 -30.35
N LYS A 532 7.20 -26.37 -29.18
CA LYS A 532 7.69 -27.36 -28.21
C LYS A 532 7.07 -28.75 -28.41
N TYR A 533 5.83 -28.82 -28.90
CA TYR A 533 5.08 -30.09 -29.05
C TYR A 533 4.95 -30.55 -30.49
N THR A 534 5.02 -31.85 -30.72
CA THR A 534 4.59 -32.45 -31.98
C THR A 534 3.08 -32.63 -31.99
N ASN A 535 2.45 -32.74 -33.17
CA ASN A 535 1.01 -33.01 -33.26
C ASN A 535 0.61 -34.40 -32.72
N LYS A 536 1.57 -35.23 -32.28
CA LYS A 536 1.33 -36.57 -31.72
C LYS A 536 1.09 -36.58 -30.20
N GLU A 537 1.21 -35.44 -29.53
CA GLU A 537 1.22 -35.34 -28.07
C GLU A 537 0.41 -34.14 -27.52
N LEU A 538 -0.48 -33.56 -28.36
CA LEU A 538 -1.25 -32.36 -28.03
C LEU A 538 -2.53 -32.64 -27.24
N GLU A 539 -3.02 -33.87 -27.23
CA GLU A 539 -4.28 -34.25 -26.60
C GLU A 539 -4.01 -35.18 -25.43
N TRP A 540 -4.32 -34.74 -24.21
CA TRP A 540 -4.19 -35.54 -22.99
C TRP A 540 -5.60 -35.92 -22.53
N SER A 541 -5.85 -37.21 -22.33
CA SER A 541 -7.17 -37.69 -21.92
C SER A 541 -7.15 -38.51 -20.63
N THR A 542 -8.19 -38.37 -19.81
CA THR A 542 -8.37 -39.11 -18.56
C THR A 542 -9.83 -39.52 -18.38
N ASP A 543 -10.06 -40.76 -17.93
CA ASP A 543 -11.36 -41.24 -17.42
C ASP A 543 -11.43 -41.24 -15.89
N ARG A 544 -10.37 -40.78 -15.21
CA ARG A 544 -10.30 -40.73 -13.75
C ARG A 544 -10.88 -39.44 -13.20
N ARG A 545 -11.62 -39.54 -12.08
CA ARG A 545 -12.23 -38.40 -11.37
C ARG A 545 -11.29 -37.77 -10.36
N GLY A 546 -11.47 -36.47 -10.11
CA GLY A 546 -10.75 -35.76 -9.06
C GLY A 546 -9.24 -35.63 -9.29
N VAL A 547 -8.76 -35.99 -10.49
CA VAL A 547 -7.35 -35.87 -10.93
C VAL A 547 -7.09 -34.61 -11.75
N VAL A 548 -8.11 -33.76 -11.93
CA VAL A 548 -8.01 -32.45 -12.57
C VAL A 548 -8.44 -31.39 -11.56
N ILE A 549 -7.71 -30.28 -11.50
CA ILE A 549 -8.03 -29.16 -10.62
C ILE A 549 -8.02 -27.87 -11.44
N LEU A 550 -9.14 -27.17 -11.45
CA LEU A 550 -9.28 -25.85 -12.05
C LEU A 550 -8.56 -24.82 -11.16
N TYR A 551 -7.69 -23.99 -11.74
CA TYR A 551 -7.02 -22.93 -10.96
C TYR A 551 -6.95 -21.57 -11.68
N GLY A 552 -7.43 -21.48 -12.92
CA GLY A 552 -7.58 -20.21 -13.61
C GLY A 552 -8.58 -20.27 -14.75
N ILE A 553 -9.23 -19.14 -15.03
CA ILE A 553 -10.03 -18.91 -16.23
C ILE A 553 -9.21 -18.04 -17.17
N LEU A 554 -9.06 -18.48 -18.41
CA LEU A 554 -8.37 -17.75 -19.45
C LEU A 554 -9.39 -17.08 -20.36
N VAL A 555 -9.21 -15.78 -20.59
CA VAL A 555 -9.97 -14.98 -21.54
C VAL A 555 -9.04 -14.54 -22.67
N LYS A 556 -9.52 -14.63 -23.90
CA LYS A 556 -8.86 -14.00 -25.05
C LYS A 556 -9.84 -13.13 -25.81
N ILE A 557 -9.47 -11.87 -26.03
CA ILE A 557 -10.22 -10.94 -26.89
C ILE A 557 -9.51 -10.85 -28.24
N GLU A 558 -10.24 -11.15 -29.31
CA GLU A 558 -9.77 -11.10 -30.68
C GLU A 558 -10.31 -9.82 -31.32
N LYS A 559 -9.39 -8.93 -31.69
CA LYS A 559 -9.69 -7.74 -32.50
C LYS A 559 -9.92 -8.16 -33.96
N LYS A 560 -10.74 -7.39 -34.65
CA LYS A 560 -11.23 -7.68 -36.00
C LYS A 560 -10.13 -7.73 -37.04
#